data_AF-A0A0G4NZX3-F1
#
_entry.id   AF-A0A0G4NZX3-F1
#
_cell.length_a   1.000
_cell.length_b   1.000
_cell.length_c   1.000
_cell.angle_alpha   90.00
_cell.angle_beta   90.00
_cell.angle_gamma   90.00
#
_symmetry.space_group_name_H-M   'P 1'
#
loop_
_entity.id
_entity.type
_entity.pdbx_description
1 polymer ?
#
loop_
_entity_poly.entity_id
_entity_poly.type
_entity_poly.pdbx_seq_one_letter_code
_entity_poly.pdbx_strand_id
1 'polypeptide(L)'
;MSTTATNIFIGVWQNHNDGTWPTWTLTLKQRDGGVLSAALVLFVGFAATQAWNVVKLILHQVLLRSRRDGLDQQLQAMLRNSGTHAGAAWFSIRIPLGWRRQRGLMHGLARSSPILIVSLVLMASWAAAQILLSRIWTSAGDEFLVNNEICRWVNITDIYSLPNFQTFSIDYKQRVESASVYVDLCYDAAEGQNIQNAFCQRLPRAAINWTMSDAPCPFADPSLCISTNSTPVMLDTGYLSSSAHFGIHTRQEDSILYRRVANCSPVTTAYQDSPEKNVIDNYYGSNGTPDPSDGTPVGLTLRYHDRAITMDDISMSTYNLVPISAGWQYNATFIDRQDVQPVLMFITNPIVYTEPNYDPIFRTGAGLNTSAFGVLYNASTTLSILGCM
;
A
#
# COMPACT_ATOMS: atom_id res chain seq x y z
N MET A 1 -10.49 14.08 4.01
CA MET A 1 -9.22 14.29 3.27
C MET A 1 -8.59 15.60 3.71
N SER A 2 -7.72 15.58 4.71
CA SER A 2 -6.88 16.74 5.04
C SER A 2 -5.74 16.82 4.03
N THR A 3 -5.73 17.88 3.22
CA THR A 3 -4.71 18.18 2.21
C THR A 3 -3.53 18.92 2.84
N THR A 4 -2.87 18.32 3.83
CA THR A 4 -1.50 18.74 4.15
C THR A 4 -0.61 18.15 3.06
N ALA A 5 -0.02 19.01 2.24
CA ALA A 5 0.93 18.61 1.21
C ALA A 5 2.01 17.74 1.85
N THR A 6 2.02 16.45 1.52
CA THR A 6 3.12 15.56 1.89
C THR A 6 4.40 16.17 1.33
N ASN A 7 5.30 16.59 2.22
CA ASN A 7 6.53 17.23 1.81
C ASN A 7 7.49 16.15 1.31
N ILE A 8 7.53 16.00 -0.01
CA ILE A 8 8.40 15.03 -0.68
C ILE A 8 9.83 15.57 -0.61
N PHE A 9 10.77 14.73 -0.16
CA PHE A 9 12.18 15.07 -0.14
C PHE A 9 12.71 15.24 -1.58
N ILE A 10 13.27 16.41 -1.87
CA ILE A 10 13.91 16.71 -3.17
C ILE A 10 15.42 16.69 -2.96
N GLY A 11 16.10 15.78 -3.66
CA GLY A 11 17.54 15.60 -3.52
C GLY A 11 17.97 14.15 -3.71
N VAL A 12 19.25 13.90 -3.43
CA VAL A 12 19.85 12.57 -3.46
C VAL A 12 19.62 11.91 -2.10
N TRP A 13 19.09 10.69 -2.12
CA TRP A 13 18.91 9.86 -0.94
C TRP A 13 19.26 8.41 -1.27
N GLN A 14 19.50 7.61 -0.23
CA GLN A 14 19.85 6.21 -0.35
C GLN A 14 18.62 5.38 -0.03
N ASN A 15 18.13 4.57 -0.96
CA ASN A 15 17.02 3.66 -0.74
C ASN A 15 17.50 2.40 -0.01
N HIS A 16 16.92 2.16 1.16
CA HIS A 16 17.21 1.02 2.02
C HIS A 16 16.20 -0.12 1.91
N ASN A 17 15.24 -0.05 0.97
CA ASN A 17 14.21 -1.09 0.80
C ASN A 17 14.78 -2.39 0.19
N ASP A 18 15.81 -2.28 -0.64
CA ASP A 18 16.44 -3.44 -1.28
C ASP A 18 17.49 -4.09 -0.37
N GLY A 19 17.19 -5.30 0.11
CA GLY A 19 18.07 -6.06 1.02
C GLY A 19 19.38 -6.58 0.42
N THR A 20 19.67 -6.29 -0.86
CA THR A 20 20.93 -6.73 -1.51
C THR A 20 21.98 -5.63 -1.50
N TRP A 21 21.64 -4.45 -2.02
CA TRP A 21 22.54 -3.30 -2.07
C TRP A 21 21.73 -2.01 -1.99
N PRO A 22 22.16 -1.04 -1.18
CA PRO A 22 21.47 0.23 -1.11
C PRO A 22 21.65 0.99 -2.43
N THR A 23 20.53 1.39 -3.04
CA THR A 23 20.49 2.13 -4.31
C THR A 23 20.44 3.63 -4.04
N TRP A 24 21.10 4.43 -4.89
CA TRP A 24 21.04 5.90 -4.78
C TRP A 24 19.94 6.43 -5.68
N THR A 25 19.00 7.17 -5.10
CA THR A 25 17.86 7.76 -5.78
C THR A 25 17.98 9.27 -5.77
N LEU A 26 17.79 9.90 -6.93
CA LEU A 26 17.69 11.35 -7.07
C LEU A 26 16.22 11.71 -7.33
N THR A 27 15.58 12.33 -6.35
CA THR A 27 14.20 12.84 -6.49
C THR A 27 14.25 14.31 -6.91
N LEU A 28 13.58 14.62 -8.03
CA LEU A 28 13.49 15.97 -8.59
C LEU A 28 12.03 16.38 -8.77
N LYS A 29 11.79 17.69 -8.80
CA LYS A 29 10.51 18.22 -9.26
C LYS A 29 10.32 17.88 -10.73
N GLN A 30 9.07 17.74 -11.16
CA GLN A 30 8.73 17.37 -12.54
C GLN A 30 9.41 18.27 -13.59
N ARG A 31 9.48 19.59 -13.34
CA ARG A 31 10.15 20.55 -14.23
C ARG A 31 11.65 20.27 -14.33
N ASP A 32 12.33 20.09 -13.19
CA ASP A 32 13.78 19.91 -13.13
C ASP A 32 14.18 18.54 -13.69
N GLY A 33 13.38 17.50 -13.43
CA GLY A 33 13.53 16.19 -14.04
C GLY A 33 13.38 16.23 -15.57
N GLY A 34 12.44 17.04 -16.08
CA GLY A 34 12.30 17.29 -17.51
C GLY A 34 13.54 17.96 -18.13
N VAL A 35 14.12 18.95 -17.44
CA VAL A 35 15.36 19.62 -17.87
C VAL A 35 16.53 18.64 -17.89
N LEU A 36 16.69 17.84 -16.83
CA LEU A 36 17.76 16.84 -16.75
C LEU A 36 17.62 15.78 -17.85
N SER A 37 16.39 15.31 -18.11
CA SER A 37 16.09 14.38 -19.20
C SER A 37 16.51 14.95 -20.56
N ALA A 38 16.12 16.19 -20.86
CA ALA A 38 16.52 16.86 -22.10
C ALA A 38 18.04 17.02 -22.22
N ALA A 39 18.72 17.40 -21.13
CA ALA A 39 20.17 17.53 -21.10
C ALA A 39 20.88 16.20 -21.38
N LEU A 40 20.39 15.09 -20.82
CA LEU A 40 20.95 13.76 -21.06
C LEU A 40 20.76 13.31 -22.52
N VAL A 41 19.61 13.61 -23.16
CA VAL A 41 19.40 13.31 -24.59
C VAL A 41 20.43 14.04 -25.45
N LEU A 42 20.66 15.33 -25.19
CA LEU A 42 21.68 16.13 -25.89
C LEU A 42 23.08 15.57 -25.66
N PHE A 43 23.40 15.16 -24.43
CA PHE A 43 24.68 14.56 -24.08
C PHE A 43 24.92 13.23 -24.82
N VAL A 44 23.91 12.35 -24.89
CA VAL A 44 23.99 11.10 -25.65
C VAL A 44 24.18 11.37 -27.15
N GLY A 45 23.50 12.39 -27.71
CA GLY A 45 23.71 12.83 -29.09
C GLY A 45 25.14 13.32 -29.36
N PHE A 46 25.71 14.09 -28.42
CA PHE A 46 27.11 14.51 -28.49
C PHE A 46 28.06 13.30 -28.43
N ALA A 47 27.85 12.38 -27.48
CA ALA A 47 28.63 11.15 -27.34
C ALA A 47 28.57 10.28 -28.61
N ALA A 48 27.41 10.16 -29.25
CA ALA A 48 27.24 9.45 -30.52
C ALA A 48 28.10 10.04 -31.64
N THR A 49 28.22 11.37 -31.68
CA THR A 49 29.06 12.08 -32.66
C THR A 49 30.54 11.81 -32.41
N GLN A 50 30.97 11.81 -31.14
CA GLN A 50 32.36 11.50 -30.79
C GLN A 50 32.70 10.02 -30.99
N ALA A 51 31.78 9.11 -30.70
CA ALA A 51 31.94 7.69 -30.97
C ALA A 51 32.16 7.42 -32.47
N TRP A 52 31.47 8.17 -33.34
CA TRP A 52 31.72 8.10 -34.78
C TRP A 52 33.16 8.49 -35.15
N ASN A 53 33.76 9.48 -34.49
CA ASN A 53 35.16 9.87 -34.75
C ASN A 53 36.14 8.73 -34.47
N VAL A 54 35.86 7.89 -33.48
CA VAL A 54 36.66 6.69 -33.19
C VAL A 54 36.40 5.61 -34.23
N VAL A 55 35.12 5.32 -34.53
CA VAL A 55 34.74 4.27 -35.48
C VAL A 55 35.27 4.56 -36.89
N LYS A 56 35.15 5.80 -37.37
CA LYS A 56 35.64 6.16 -38.72
C LYS A 56 37.15 5.98 -38.84
N LEU A 57 37.91 6.20 -37.75
CA LEU A 57 39.34 5.93 -37.71
C LEU A 57 39.60 4.41 -37.79
N ILE A 58 38.87 3.59 -37.03
CA ILE A 58 38.99 2.12 -37.09
C ILE A 58 38.67 1.61 -38.51
N LEU A 59 37.56 2.04 -39.09
CA LEU A 59 37.15 1.66 -40.45
C LEU A 59 38.21 2.06 -41.48
N HIS A 60 38.78 3.27 -41.35
CA HIS A 60 39.86 3.73 -42.21
C HIS A 60 41.10 2.84 -42.10
N GLN A 61 41.53 2.48 -40.88
CA GLN A 61 42.72 1.67 -40.65
C GLN A 61 42.55 0.22 -41.11
N VAL A 62 41.39 -0.40 -40.87
CA VAL A 62 41.15 -1.82 -41.13
C VAL A 62 40.78 -2.09 -42.59
N LEU A 63 39.88 -1.29 -43.16
CA LEU A 63 39.26 -1.64 -44.45
C LEU A 63 39.96 -1.01 -45.65
N LEU A 64 40.58 0.15 -45.45
CA LEU A 64 40.99 1.00 -46.57
C LEU A 64 42.49 1.25 -46.66
N ARG A 65 43.29 0.95 -45.62
CA ARG A 65 44.74 1.24 -45.60
C ARG A 65 45.55 0.66 -46.75
N SER A 66 45.15 -0.50 -47.30
CA SER A 66 45.94 -1.23 -48.32
C SER A 66 45.39 -1.12 -49.76
N ARG A 67 44.33 -0.35 -50.01
CA ARG A 67 43.64 -0.33 -51.31
C ARG A 67 44.03 0.89 -52.17
N ARG A 68 44.28 0.66 -53.47
CA ARG A 68 44.86 1.65 -54.41
C ARG A 68 43.92 2.10 -55.54
N ASP A 69 42.69 1.61 -55.59
CA ASP A 69 41.72 2.00 -56.63
C ASP A 69 41.08 3.38 -56.35
N GLY A 70 40.67 4.10 -57.41
CA GLY A 70 40.01 5.41 -57.28
C GLY A 70 38.70 5.40 -56.46
N LEU A 71 37.95 4.29 -56.49
CA LEU A 71 36.78 4.11 -55.62
C LEU A 71 37.17 4.02 -54.14
N ASP A 72 38.26 3.31 -53.82
CA ASP A 72 38.73 3.17 -52.44
C ASP A 72 39.30 4.49 -51.91
N GLN A 73 39.98 5.27 -52.76
CA GLN A 73 40.42 6.64 -52.42
C GLN A 73 39.24 7.57 -52.14
N GLN A 74 38.14 7.48 -52.91
CA GLN A 74 36.93 8.26 -52.61
C GLN A 74 36.26 7.82 -51.30
N LEU A 75 36.23 6.52 -50.99
CA LEU A 75 35.71 6.04 -49.71
C LEU A 75 36.60 6.45 -48.52
N GLN A 76 37.92 6.50 -48.69
CA GLN A 76 38.86 7.04 -47.68
C GLN A 76 38.62 8.53 -47.44
N ALA A 77 38.56 9.32 -48.52
CA ALA A 77 38.28 10.74 -48.43
C ALA A 77 36.91 11.00 -47.79
N MET A 78 35.91 10.19 -48.11
CA MET A 78 34.58 10.25 -47.49
C MET A 78 34.64 9.98 -45.99
N LEU A 79 35.26 8.88 -45.56
CA LEU A 79 35.36 8.56 -44.12
C LEU A 79 36.07 9.66 -43.34
N ARG A 80 37.16 10.21 -43.89
CA ARG A 80 37.90 11.31 -43.26
C ARG A 80 37.08 12.59 -43.13
N ASN A 81 36.21 12.88 -44.11
CA ASN A 81 35.38 14.09 -44.14
C ASN A 81 33.96 13.88 -43.55
N SER A 82 33.58 12.65 -43.21
CA SER A 82 32.29 12.38 -42.60
C SER A 82 32.26 12.90 -41.15
N GLY A 83 31.38 13.88 -40.92
CA GLY A 83 31.13 14.44 -39.58
C GLY A 83 30.23 13.54 -38.73
N THR A 84 29.34 12.76 -39.36
CA THR A 84 28.37 11.89 -38.68
C THR A 84 28.25 10.53 -39.39
N HIS A 85 27.84 9.51 -38.65
CA HIS A 85 27.52 8.19 -39.19
C HIS A 85 26.36 8.25 -40.21
N ALA A 86 25.40 9.17 -40.03
CA ALA A 86 24.34 9.41 -41.02
C ALA A 86 24.89 9.94 -42.36
N GLY A 87 25.81 10.90 -42.30
CA GLY A 87 26.52 11.37 -43.48
C GLY A 87 27.29 10.24 -44.18
N ALA A 88 28.00 9.41 -43.41
CA ALA A 88 28.76 8.28 -43.95
C ALA A 88 27.88 7.20 -44.59
N ALA A 89 26.71 6.91 -44.02
CA ALA A 89 25.72 6.01 -44.63
C ALA A 89 25.22 6.57 -45.98
N TRP A 90 24.86 7.85 -46.01
CA TRP A 90 24.41 8.52 -47.23
C TRP A 90 25.46 8.51 -48.33
N PHE A 91 26.72 8.84 -48.01
CA PHE A 91 27.79 8.83 -48.99
C PHE A 91 28.19 7.41 -49.43
N SER A 92 28.08 6.42 -48.53
CA SER A 92 28.29 5.01 -48.88
C SER A 92 27.30 4.50 -49.93
N ILE A 93 26.12 5.10 -50.05
CA ILE A 93 25.15 4.80 -51.11
C ILE A 93 25.44 5.63 -52.37
N ARG A 94 25.71 6.93 -52.21
CA ARG A 94 25.93 7.85 -53.35
C ARG A 94 27.19 7.58 -54.16
N ILE A 95 28.30 7.23 -53.51
CA ILE A 95 29.57 7.00 -54.21
C ILE A 95 29.43 5.82 -55.21
N PRO A 96 28.96 4.62 -54.82
CA PRO A 96 28.69 3.53 -55.76
C PRO A 96 27.73 3.88 -56.90
N LEU A 97 26.69 4.69 -56.63
CA LEU A 97 25.75 5.15 -57.65
C LEU A 97 26.44 6.00 -58.73
N GLY A 98 27.42 6.82 -58.35
CA GLY A 98 28.23 7.60 -59.29
C GLY A 98 29.12 6.71 -60.18
N TRP A 99 29.66 5.63 -59.62
CA TRP A 99 30.55 4.69 -60.35
C TRP A 99 29.80 3.57 -61.10
N ARG A 100 28.46 3.58 -61.08
CA ARG A 100 27.61 2.49 -61.63
C ARG A 100 27.89 2.16 -63.10
N ARG A 101 28.24 3.16 -63.92
CA ARG A 101 28.55 2.98 -65.35
C ARG A 101 29.94 2.39 -65.60
N GLN A 102 30.88 2.54 -64.67
CA GLN A 102 32.28 2.16 -64.87
C GLN A 102 32.61 0.79 -64.26
N ARG A 103 32.04 0.45 -63.10
CA ARG A 103 32.35 -0.81 -62.39
C ARG A 103 31.13 -1.65 -62.01
N GLY A 104 29.92 -1.22 -62.40
CA GLY A 104 28.67 -1.86 -62.03
C GLY A 104 28.23 -1.50 -60.60
N LEU A 105 26.92 -1.32 -60.41
CA LEU A 105 26.34 -0.89 -59.14
C LEU A 105 26.60 -1.89 -58.00
N MET A 106 26.43 -3.18 -58.27
CA MET A 106 26.58 -4.24 -57.27
C MET A 106 28.01 -4.34 -56.73
N HIS A 107 29.02 -4.15 -57.58
CA HIS A 107 30.42 -4.19 -57.16
C HIS A 107 30.78 -2.99 -56.27
N GLY A 108 30.28 -1.80 -56.60
CA GLY A 108 30.47 -0.61 -55.77
C GLY A 108 29.76 -0.70 -54.42
N LEU A 109 28.53 -1.22 -54.39
CA LEU A 109 27.77 -1.45 -53.16
C LEU A 109 28.42 -2.53 -52.29
N ALA A 110 28.90 -3.63 -52.88
CA ALA A 110 29.60 -4.68 -52.14
C ALA A 110 30.88 -4.17 -51.45
N ARG A 111 31.62 -3.24 -52.08
CA ARG A 111 32.82 -2.65 -51.48
C ARG A 111 32.53 -1.62 -50.39
N SER A 112 31.43 -0.87 -50.50
CA SER A 112 31.00 0.12 -49.52
C SER A 112 30.15 -0.47 -48.40
N SER A 113 29.66 -1.71 -48.57
CA SER A 113 28.75 -2.38 -47.63
C SER A 113 29.27 -2.43 -46.18
N PRO A 114 30.56 -2.65 -45.87
CA PRO A 114 30.98 -2.71 -44.47
C PRO A 114 30.82 -1.35 -43.79
N ILE A 115 31.12 -0.25 -44.50
CA ILE A 115 30.97 1.11 -43.98
C ILE A 115 29.49 1.45 -43.82
N LEU A 116 28.67 1.08 -44.82
CA LEU A 116 27.21 1.28 -44.77
C LEU A 116 26.57 0.53 -43.61
N ILE A 117 26.89 -0.76 -43.44
CA ILE A 117 26.35 -1.61 -42.37
C ILE A 117 26.73 -1.04 -41.01
N VAL A 118 28.01 -0.74 -40.78
CA VAL A 118 28.45 -0.17 -39.50
C VAL A 118 27.79 1.18 -39.22
N SER A 119 27.64 2.03 -40.23
CA SER A 119 26.99 3.34 -40.08
C SER A 119 25.50 3.20 -39.75
N LEU A 120 24.79 2.26 -40.36
CA LEU A 120 23.38 1.99 -40.09
C LEU A 120 23.17 1.36 -38.71
N VAL A 121 24.01 0.41 -38.32
CA VAL A 121 23.96 -0.21 -36.99
C VAL A 121 24.22 0.83 -35.89
N LEU A 122 25.19 1.71 -36.09
CA LEU A 122 25.45 2.81 -35.16
C LEU A 122 24.28 3.80 -35.11
N MET A 123 23.73 4.17 -36.27
CA MET A 123 22.56 5.04 -36.32
C MET A 123 21.38 4.44 -35.54
N ALA A 124 21.07 3.16 -35.78
CA ALA A 124 19.97 2.47 -35.12
C ALA A 124 20.21 2.32 -33.61
N SER A 125 21.42 1.95 -33.18
CA SER A 125 21.77 1.80 -31.76
C SER A 125 21.74 3.12 -31.00
N TRP A 126 22.30 4.20 -31.55
CA TRP A 126 22.26 5.52 -30.91
C TRP A 126 20.85 6.12 -30.91
N ALA A 127 20.06 5.91 -31.97
CA ALA A 127 18.66 6.32 -31.97
C ALA A 127 17.85 5.56 -30.90
N ALA A 128 18.05 4.24 -30.79
CA ALA A 128 17.43 3.44 -29.74
C ALA A 128 17.86 3.90 -28.34
N ALA A 129 19.15 4.18 -28.14
CA ALA A 129 19.67 4.66 -26.85
C ALA A 129 19.03 6.00 -26.43
N GLN A 130 18.84 6.94 -27.37
CA GLN A 130 18.19 8.22 -27.07
C GLN A 130 16.72 8.06 -26.71
N ILE A 131 15.97 7.20 -27.43
CA ILE A 131 14.55 6.95 -27.15
C ILE A 131 14.36 6.25 -25.80
N LEU A 132 15.19 5.24 -25.54
CA LEU A 132 15.13 4.43 -24.31
C LEU A 132 15.67 5.16 -23.08
N LEU A 133 16.31 6.31 -23.25
CA LEU A 133 16.82 7.13 -22.13
C LEU A 133 15.71 7.52 -21.14
N SER A 134 14.49 7.70 -21.65
CA SER A 134 13.30 7.96 -20.83
C SER A 134 13.00 6.84 -19.83
N ARG A 135 13.40 5.59 -20.11
CA ARG A 135 13.18 4.44 -19.24
C ARG A 135 14.10 4.40 -18.02
N ILE A 136 15.18 5.17 -18.00
CA ILE A 136 16.08 5.25 -16.84
C ILE A 136 15.33 5.75 -15.60
N TRP A 137 14.32 6.60 -15.80
CA TRP A 137 13.49 7.09 -14.70
C TRP A 137 12.44 6.07 -14.27
N THR A 138 11.89 5.27 -15.20
CA THR A 138 10.87 4.25 -14.87
C THR A 138 11.42 3.09 -14.04
N SER A 139 12.73 2.81 -14.08
CA SER A 139 13.34 1.78 -13.24
C SER A 139 13.48 2.17 -11.77
N ALA A 140 13.36 3.45 -11.43
CA ALA A 140 13.46 3.92 -10.04
C ALA A 140 12.17 3.64 -9.22
N GLY A 141 11.09 3.19 -9.87
CA GLY A 141 9.80 2.92 -9.23
C GLY A 141 9.01 4.20 -8.87
N ASP A 142 7.85 4.01 -8.25
CA ASP A 142 6.96 5.07 -7.75
C ASP A 142 7.23 5.39 -6.27
N GLU A 143 8.44 5.11 -5.78
CA GLU A 143 8.83 5.32 -4.39
C GLU A 143 9.48 6.69 -4.21
N PHE A 144 8.96 7.46 -3.25
CA PHE A 144 9.48 8.77 -2.89
C PHE A 144 9.72 8.85 -1.39
N LEU A 145 10.86 9.39 -0.99
CA LEU A 145 11.12 9.69 0.41
C LEU A 145 10.22 10.85 0.84
N VAL A 146 9.33 10.59 1.79
CA VAL A 146 8.51 11.63 2.41
C VAL A 146 9.23 12.13 3.65
N ASN A 147 9.50 13.43 3.70
CA ASN A 147 10.06 14.08 4.87
C ASN A 147 9.00 14.99 5.48
N ASN A 148 8.22 14.45 6.42
CA ASN A 148 7.21 15.25 7.11
C ASN A 148 7.77 15.78 8.43
N GLU A 149 7.77 17.11 8.59
CA GLU A 149 8.15 17.76 9.86
C GLU A 149 7.13 17.52 10.97
N ILE A 150 5.93 17.04 10.63
CA ILE A 150 4.82 16.80 11.55
C ILE A 150 4.52 15.29 11.64
N CYS A 151 5.51 14.49 12.03
CA CYS A 151 5.27 13.17 12.60
C CYS A 151 5.13 13.30 14.12
N ARG A 152 4.02 13.89 14.57
CA ARG A 152 3.70 14.01 16.00
C ARG A 152 2.45 13.23 16.34
N TRP A 153 2.48 12.63 17.53
CA TRP A 153 1.29 12.09 18.16
C TRP A 153 0.34 13.22 18.51
N VAL A 154 -0.96 13.00 18.31
CA VAL A 154 -1.98 13.93 18.80
C VAL A 154 -1.92 13.86 20.32
N ASN A 155 -1.61 14.98 20.97
CA ASN A 155 -1.60 15.03 22.41
C ASN A 155 -3.04 15.02 22.92
N ILE A 156 -3.38 14.03 23.73
CA ILE A 156 -4.75 13.82 24.23
C ILE A 156 -5.23 15.05 25.00
N THR A 157 -4.34 15.78 25.67
CA THR A 157 -4.69 17.02 26.38
C THR A 157 -5.21 18.12 25.46
N ASP A 158 -4.72 18.16 24.22
CA ASP A 158 -5.11 19.17 23.22
C ASP A 158 -6.48 18.87 22.60
N ILE A 159 -6.94 17.61 22.71
CA ILE A 159 -8.23 17.13 22.19
C ILE A 159 -9.40 17.59 23.08
N TYR A 160 -9.20 17.76 24.40
CA TYR A 160 -10.31 18.00 25.34
C TYR A 160 -11.03 19.35 25.20
N SER A 161 -10.58 20.25 24.32
CA SER A 161 -11.41 21.38 23.94
C SER A 161 -12.51 20.94 22.97
N LEU A 162 -13.77 21.33 23.21
CA LEU A 162 -14.95 20.90 22.43
C LEU A 162 -14.77 20.99 20.89
N PRO A 163 -14.20 22.07 20.31
CA PRO A 163 -13.97 22.16 18.86
C PRO A 163 -12.94 21.13 18.36
N ASN A 164 -11.91 20.84 19.15
CA ASN A 164 -10.87 19.88 18.80
C ASN A 164 -11.38 18.43 18.92
N PHE A 165 -12.20 18.14 19.93
CA PHE A 165 -12.83 16.83 20.10
C PHE A 165 -13.74 16.45 18.93
N GLN A 166 -14.59 17.38 18.48
CA GLN A 166 -15.46 17.15 17.30
C GLN A 166 -14.63 16.90 16.04
N THR A 167 -13.61 17.72 15.82
CA THR A 167 -12.71 17.59 14.65
C THR A 167 -11.95 16.27 14.68
N PHE A 168 -11.43 15.90 15.85
CA PHE A 168 -10.75 14.62 16.07
C PHE A 168 -11.69 13.43 15.84
N SER A 169 -12.93 13.51 16.33
CA SER A 169 -13.92 12.44 16.13
C SER A 169 -14.26 12.23 14.66
N ILE A 170 -14.39 13.32 13.89
CA ILE A 170 -14.61 13.25 12.44
C ILE A 170 -13.39 12.65 11.73
N ASP A 171 -12.16 13.09 12.04
CA ASP A 171 -10.93 12.54 11.45
C ASP A 171 -10.78 11.05 11.78
N TYR A 172 -10.99 10.68 13.04
CA TYR A 172 -10.91 9.30 13.51
C TYR A 172 -11.94 8.42 12.80
N LYS A 173 -13.20 8.87 12.70
CA LYS A 173 -14.24 8.16 11.95
C LYS A 173 -13.84 7.95 10.49
N GLN A 174 -13.36 9.00 9.81
CA GLN A 174 -12.90 8.90 8.42
C GLN A 174 -11.76 7.89 8.25
N ARG A 175 -10.82 7.85 9.21
CA ARG A 175 -9.73 6.87 9.19
C ARG A 175 -10.24 5.44 9.33
N VAL A 176 -11.13 5.19 10.28
CA VAL A 176 -11.72 3.86 10.49
C VAL A 176 -12.51 3.41 9.27
N GLU A 177 -13.35 4.28 8.69
CA GLU A 177 -14.09 3.99 7.46
C GLU A 177 -13.13 3.67 6.29
N SER A 178 -12.08 4.48 6.12
CA SER A 178 -11.08 4.24 5.06
C SER A 178 -10.30 2.94 5.27
N ALA A 179 -10.04 2.55 6.52
CA ALA A 179 -9.37 1.31 6.86
C ALA A 179 -10.28 0.10 6.61
N SER A 180 -11.58 0.18 6.96
CA SER A 180 -12.55 -0.86 6.65
C SER A 180 -12.63 -1.13 5.16
N VAL A 181 -12.80 -0.07 4.36
CA VAL A 181 -12.83 -0.18 2.88
C VAL A 181 -11.53 -0.76 2.35
N TYR A 182 -10.38 -0.44 2.95
CA TYR A 182 -9.10 -1.00 2.55
C TYR A 182 -9.00 -2.50 2.84
N VAL A 183 -9.47 -2.95 4.01
CA VAL A 183 -9.51 -4.38 4.35
C VAL A 183 -10.38 -5.13 3.34
N ASP A 184 -11.61 -4.66 3.11
CA ASP A 184 -12.57 -5.31 2.21
C ASP A 184 -12.03 -5.43 0.76
N LEU A 185 -11.28 -4.43 0.29
CA LEU A 185 -10.78 -4.40 -1.08
C LEU A 185 -9.42 -5.06 -1.27
N CYS A 186 -8.57 -5.07 -0.25
CA CYS A 186 -7.15 -5.39 -0.40
C CYS A 186 -6.69 -6.62 0.38
N TYR A 187 -7.34 -6.98 1.49
CA TYR A 187 -6.93 -8.17 2.27
C TYR A 187 -7.43 -9.46 1.62
N ASP A 188 -8.65 -9.49 1.07
CA ASP A 188 -9.22 -10.67 0.39
C ASP A 188 -8.46 -11.03 -0.90
N ALA A 189 -7.87 -10.03 -1.57
CA ALA A 189 -7.11 -10.24 -2.81
C ALA A 189 -5.65 -10.66 -2.55
N ALA A 190 -5.17 -10.59 -1.30
CA ALA A 190 -3.79 -10.93 -0.93
C ALA A 190 -3.58 -12.45 -0.72
N GLU A 191 -4.65 -13.23 -0.56
CA GLU A 191 -4.62 -14.70 -0.66
C GLU A 191 -4.44 -15.12 -2.13
N GLY A 192 -3.22 -14.97 -2.63
CA GLY A 192 -2.76 -15.63 -3.86
C GLY A 192 -2.96 -14.86 -5.18
N GLN A 193 -3.34 -13.58 -5.17
CA GLN A 193 -3.40 -12.78 -6.39
C GLN A 193 -2.49 -11.54 -6.34
N ASN A 194 -1.83 -11.25 -7.48
CA ASN A 194 -1.10 -9.99 -7.66
C ASN A 194 -2.11 -8.84 -7.76
N ILE A 195 -2.30 -8.11 -6.67
CA ILE A 195 -3.23 -6.98 -6.62
C ILE A 195 -2.72 -5.85 -7.52
N GLN A 196 -3.32 -5.71 -8.71
CA GLN A 196 -3.06 -4.61 -9.65
C GLN A 196 -3.85 -3.33 -9.34
N ASN A 197 -4.55 -3.28 -8.20
CA ASN A 197 -5.28 -2.09 -7.79
C ASN A 197 -4.33 -1.07 -7.15
N ALA A 198 -4.15 0.09 -7.80
CA ALA A 198 -3.34 1.20 -7.29
C ALA A 198 -3.77 1.66 -5.88
N PHE A 199 -5.04 1.48 -5.51
CA PHE A 199 -5.54 1.77 -4.17
C PHE A 199 -4.85 0.91 -3.09
N CYS A 200 -4.63 -0.37 -3.38
CA CYS A 200 -3.98 -1.31 -2.45
C CYS A 200 -2.47 -1.12 -2.37
N GLN A 201 -1.86 -0.54 -3.41
CA GLN A 201 -0.42 -0.25 -3.48
C GLN A 201 -0.02 1.07 -2.78
N ARG A 202 -0.97 1.71 -2.08
CA ARG A 202 -0.70 2.95 -1.32
C ARG A 202 0.10 2.71 -0.05
N LEU A 203 0.07 1.49 0.49
CA LEU A 203 0.88 1.06 1.62
C LEU A 203 2.05 0.21 1.13
N PRO A 204 3.18 0.15 1.86
CA PRO A 204 4.35 -0.66 1.49
C PRO A 204 4.01 -2.14 1.28
N ARG A 205 3.03 -2.65 2.04
CA ARG A 205 2.45 -3.98 1.88
C ARG A 205 0.94 -3.86 1.82
N ALA A 206 0.35 -4.49 0.80
CA ALA A 206 -1.11 -4.46 0.59
C ALA A 206 -1.89 -5.17 1.70
N ALA A 207 -1.30 -6.23 2.26
CA ALA A 207 -1.83 -6.94 3.41
C ALA A 207 -0.68 -7.38 4.31
N ILE A 208 -0.97 -7.53 5.59
CA ILE A 208 -0.06 -8.08 6.59
C ILE A 208 -0.46 -9.53 6.82
N ASN A 209 0.51 -10.43 6.74
CA ASN A 209 0.28 -11.82 7.06
C ASN A 209 0.10 -11.99 8.57
N TRP A 210 -0.86 -12.82 8.95
CA TRP A 210 -1.09 -13.20 10.33
C TRP A 210 -1.59 -14.64 10.37
N THR A 211 -1.54 -15.24 11.56
CA THR A 211 -1.95 -16.61 11.79
C THR A 211 -3.03 -16.65 12.86
N MET A 212 -3.95 -17.59 12.71
CA MET A 212 -5.01 -17.87 13.68
C MET A 212 -4.78 -19.25 14.27
N SER A 213 -4.94 -19.38 15.58
CA SER A 213 -4.90 -20.67 16.27
C SER A 213 -5.82 -20.66 17.49
N ASP A 214 -6.21 -21.84 17.95
CA ASP A 214 -7.01 -21.97 19.17
C ASP A 214 -6.21 -21.50 20.40
N ALA A 215 -6.90 -20.84 21.33
CA ALA A 215 -6.30 -20.27 22.53
C ALA A 215 -7.16 -20.51 23.77
N PRO A 216 -6.58 -20.45 24.98
CA PRO A 216 -7.37 -20.37 26.21
C PRO A 216 -8.11 -19.04 26.31
N CYS A 217 -9.12 -18.99 27.20
CA CYS A 217 -9.82 -17.75 27.53
C CYS A 217 -8.81 -16.66 27.97
N PRO A 218 -8.82 -15.46 27.35
CA PRO A 218 -7.83 -14.43 27.63
C PRO A 218 -8.08 -13.63 28.92
N PHE A 219 -9.27 -13.76 29.51
CA PHE A 219 -9.65 -13.01 30.72
C PHE A 219 -9.20 -13.74 31.99
N ALA A 220 -8.95 -12.97 33.05
CA ALA A 220 -8.60 -13.52 34.36
C ALA A 220 -9.75 -14.37 34.96
N ASP A 221 -11.00 -13.97 34.71
CA ASP A 221 -12.19 -14.77 35.01
C ASP A 221 -12.64 -15.56 33.77
N PRO A 222 -12.52 -16.91 33.77
CA PRO A 222 -12.93 -17.74 32.65
C PRO A 222 -14.43 -17.69 32.34
N SER A 223 -15.27 -17.27 33.29
CA SER A 223 -16.72 -17.15 33.09
C SER A 223 -17.11 -16.01 32.14
N LEU A 224 -16.17 -15.08 31.88
CA LEU A 224 -16.36 -14.02 30.89
C LEU A 224 -16.36 -14.54 29.46
N CYS A 225 -15.70 -15.66 29.18
CA CYS A 225 -15.68 -16.26 27.85
C CYS A 225 -16.92 -17.11 27.58
N ILE A 226 -17.44 -17.04 26.36
CA ILE A 226 -18.48 -17.96 25.89
C ILE A 226 -17.80 -19.23 25.35
N SER A 227 -17.98 -20.37 26.02
CA SER A 227 -17.40 -21.66 25.61
C SER A 227 -18.33 -22.53 24.76
N THR A 228 -19.61 -22.16 24.62
CA THR A 228 -20.60 -22.91 23.84
C THR A 228 -20.56 -22.46 22.39
N ASN A 229 -20.27 -23.38 21.47
CA ASN A 229 -20.11 -23.09 20.03
C ASN A 229 -19.07 -21.99 19.72
N SER A 230 -18.10 -21.78 20.61
CA SER A 230 -17.00 -20.84 20.40
C SER A 230 -15.75 -21.32 21.12
N THR A 231 -14.63 -21.21 20.43
CA THR A 231 -13.28 -21.36 20.97
C THR A 231 -12.61 -19.98 20.93
N PRO A 232 -11.99 -19.52 22.03
CA PRO A 232 -11.11 -18.36 21.98
C PRO A 232 -10.00 -18.58 20.95
N VAL A 233 -9.59 -17.50 20.29
CA VAL A 233 -8.59 -17.53 19.22
C VAL A 233 -7.42 -16.64 19.55
N MET A 234 -6.22 -17.07 19.18
CA MET A 234 -5.01 -16.25 19.16
C MET A 234 -4.74 -15.81 17.72
N LEU A 235 -4.59 -14.51 17.56
CA LEU A 235 -4.20 -13.84 16.33
C LEU A 235 -2.75 -13.39 16.47
N ASP A 236 -1.85 -13.87 15.61
CA ASP A 236 -0.43 -13.52 15.66
C ASP A 236 0.08 -13.04 14.31
N THR A 237 0.59 -11.81 14.30
CA THR A 237 1.18 -11.16 13.11
C THR A 237 2.60 -11.62 12.80
N GLY A 238 3.27 -12.31 13.73
CA GLY A 238 4.71 -12.53 13.65
C GLY A 238 5.50 -11.23 13.76
N TYR A 239 6.78 -11.24 13.40
CA TYR A 239 7.60 -10.03 13.43
C TYR A 239 7.42 -9.18 12.17
N LEU A 240 6.89 -7.98 12.37
CA LEU A 240 6.72 -6.95 11.35
C LEU A 240 7.84 -5.91 11.47
N SER A 241 8.65 -5.77 10.41
CA SER A 241 9.67 -4.73 10.33
C SER A 241 9.10 -3.34 10.00
N SER A 242 9.57 -2.31 10.72
CA SER A 242 9.29 -0.89 10.49
C SER A 242 9.55 -0.44 9.06
N SER A 243 10.66 -0.90 8.47
CA SER A 243 10.99 -0.55 7.09
C SER A 243 10.14 -1.33 6.09
N ALA A 244 10.12 -2.66 6.21
CA ALA A 244 9.53 -3.53 5.18
C ALA A 244 8.00 -3.56 5.15
N HIS A 245 7.33 -3.29 6.28
CA HIS A 245 5.86 -3.36 6.39
C HIS A 245 5.21 -2.00 6.58
N PHE A 246 5.88 -1.09 7.30
CA PHE A 246 5.32 0.22 7.65
C PHE A 246 5.93 1.39 6.86
N GLY A 247 6.95 1.13 6.03
CA GLY A 247 7.52 2.14 5.13
C GLY A 247 8.38 3.18 5.84
N ILE A 248 8.82 2.88 7.07
CA ILE A 248 9.71 3.76 7.82
C ILE A 248 11.12 3.60 7.26
N HIS A 249 11.58 4.62 6.56
CA HIS A 249 12.86 4.62 5.88
C HIS A 249 14.04 4.60 6.87
N THR A 250 14.51 3.39 7.18
CA THR A 250 15.58 3.07 8.13
C THR A 250 16.47 2.00 7.51
N ARG A 251 17.73 1.91 7.94
CA ARG A 251 18.58 0.77 7.56
C ARG A 251 17.99 -0.50 8.15
N GLN A 252 18.25 -1.63 7.51
CA GLN A 252 17.70 -2.91 7.96
C GLN A 252 18.13 -3.27 9.39
N GLU A 253 19.38 -2.97 9.74
CA GLU A 253 19.96 -3.11 11.08
C GLU A 253 19.33 -2.18 12.14
N ASP A 254 18.81 -1.04 11.72
CA ASP A 254 18.14 -0.06 12.58
C ASP A 254 16.61 -0.24 12.58
N SER A 255 16.10 -1.24 11.86
CA SER A 255 14.66 -1.45 11.72
C SER A 255 14.06 -2.00 13.01
N ILE A 256 12.95 -1.41 13.44
CA ILE A 256 12.22 -1.84 14.64
C ILE A 256 11.32 -3.00 14.24
N LEU A 257 11.43 -4.10 14.98
CA LEU A 257 10.52 -5.23 14.84
C LEU A 257 9.35 -5.05 15.81
N TYR A 258 8.15 -5.12 15.27
CA TYR A 258 6.89 -5.07 16.01
C TYR A 258 6.15 -6.40 15.82
N ARG A 259 5.67 -6.99 16.90
CA ARG A 259 4.80 -8.16 16.85
C ARG A 259 3.57 -7.88 17.70
N ARG A 260 2.41 -8.06 17.10
CA ARG A 260 1.14 -8.06 17.82
C ARG A 260 0.62 -9.48 17.91
N VAL A 261 0.37 -9.90 19.15
CA VAL A 261 -0.39 -11.10 19.49
C VAL A 261 -1.64 -10.63 20.19
N ALA A 262 -2.81 -11.09 19.76
CA ALA A 262 -4.07 -10.78 20.39
C ALA A 262 -4.86 -12.06 20.66
N ASN A 263 -5.22 -12.30 21.92
CA ASN A 263 -6.08 -13.42 22.29
C ASN A 263 -7.50 -12.92 22.49
N CYS A 264 -8.45 -13.41 21.72
CA CYS A 264 -9.81 -12.90 21.64
C CYS A 264 -10.85 -13.96 21.96
N SER A 265 -11.93 -13.58 22.64
CA SER A 265 -13.10 -14.42 22.88
C SER A 265 -14.37 -13.57 22.95
N PRO A 266 -15.52 -14.10 22.47
CA PRO A 266 -16.81 -13.48 22.75
C PRO A 266 -17.04 -13.37 24.27
N VAL A 267 -17.46 -12.18 24.71
CA VAL A 267 -17.71 -11.87 26.12
C VAL A 267 -19.17 -12.14 26.47
N THR A 268 -19.40 -12.77 27.61
CA THR A 268 -20.74 -13.02 28.16
C THR A 268 -21.53 -11.73 28.35
N THR A 269 -22.83 -11.75 28.06
CA THR A 269 -23.75 -10.62 28.28
C THR A 269 -24.25 -10.52 29.72
N ALA A 270 -23.74 -11.32 30.65
CA ALA A 270 -24.16 -11.33 32.06
C ALA A 270 -24.00 -9.97 32.78
N TYR A 271 -23.19 -9.07 32.24
CA TYR A 271 -22.96 -7.72 32.75
C TYR A 271 -23.68 -6.64 31.92
N GLN A 272 -24.76 -7.02 31.23
CA GLN A 272 -25.65 -6.09 30.52
C GLN A 272 -26.95 -5.92 31.30
N ASP A 273 -27.37 -4.67 31.47
CA ASP A 273 -28.70 -4.32 31.99
C ASP A 273 -29.47 -3.51 30.94
N SER A 274 -30.79 -3.63 30.93
CA SER A 274 -31.66 -2.86 30.03
C SER A 274 -32.65 -2.05 30.87
N PRO A 275 -32.21 -0.89 31.40
CA PRO A 275 -33.05 -0.09 32.31
C PRO A 275 -34.27 0.51 31.60
N GLU A 276 -34.18 0.71 30.28
CA GLU A 276 -35.23 1.28 29.45
C GLU A 276 -35.34 0.53 28.12
N LYS A 277 -36.52 0.59 27.49
CA LYS A 277 -36.72 0.05 26.15
C LYS A 277 -35.70 0.69 25.19
N ASN A 278 -34.99 -0.15 24.44
CA ASN A 278 -33.96 0.26 23.48
C ASN A 278 -32.67 0.84 24.09
N VAL A 279 -32.43 0.62 25.39
CA VAL A 279 -31.18 1.02 26.06
C VAL A 279 -30.49 -0.21 26.64
N ILE A 280 -29.19 -0.35 26.36
CA ILE A 280 -28.35 -1.41 26.95
C ILE A 280 -27.16 -0.75 27.66
N ASP A 281 -27.09 -0.96 28.97
CA ASP A 281 -26.00 -0.55 29.83
C ASP A 281 -25.04 -1.71 30.05
N ASN A 282 -23.75 -1.47 29.80
CA ASN A 282 -22.70 -2.49 29.86
C ASN A 282 -21.78 -2.20 31.05
N TYR A 283 -21.63 -3.15 31.97
CA TYR A 283 -20.92 -2.99 33.25
C TYR A 283 -19.60 -3.79 33.30
N TYR A 284 -18.64 -3.41 32.46
CA TYR A 284 -17.32 -4.03 32.39
C TYR A 284 -16.22 -3.20 33.08
N GLY A 285 -16.59 -2.28 33.97
CA GLY A 285 -15.67 -1.38 34.66
C GLY A 285 -15.09 -1.97 35.96
N SER A 286 -14.15 -1.26 36.57
CA SER A 286 -13.43 -1.61 37.81
C SER A 286 -14.32 -2.05 39.00
N ASN A 287 -15.58 -1.61 39.03
CA ASN A 287 -16.56 -1.93 40.06
C ASN A 287 -17.82 -2.62 39.50
N GLY A 288 -17.68 -3.42 38.43
CA GLY A 288 -18.76 -4.07 37.69
C GLY A 288 -19.48 -5.21 38.42
N THR A 289 -19.86 -5.05 39.69
CA THR A 289 -20.98 -5.81 40.25
C THR A 289 -22.25 -5.03 39.95
N PRO A 290 -23.30 -5.65 39.37
CA PRO A 290 -24.64 -5.07 39.43
C PRO A 290 -25.06 -5.13 40.91
N ASP A 291 -24.71 -4.12 41.71
CA ASP A 291 -25.25 -4.00 43.06
C ASP A 291 -26.67 -3.42 42.95
N PRO A 292 -27.73 -4.21 43.19
CA PRO A 292 -29.11 -3.75 43.06
C PRO A 292 -29.56 -2.94 44.29
N SER A 293 -28.71 -2.73 45.30
CA SER A 293 -29.18 -2.25 46.61
C SER A 293 -29.26 -0.72 46.75
N ASP A 294 -28.43 0.06 46.05
CA ASP A 294 -28.32 1.52 46.29
C ASP A 294 -28.54 2.43 45.06
N GLY A 295 -28.83 1.88 43.87
CA GLY A 295 -29.25 2.68 42.70
C GLY A 295 -28.17 3.63 42.12
N THR A 296 -26.93 3.60 42.61
CA THR A 296 -25.79 4.31 42.01
C THR A 296 -25.02 3.37 41.08
N PRO A 297 -24.92 3.65 39.77
CA PRO A 297 -24.21 2.77 38.85
C PRO A 297 -22.70 2.92 39.05
N VAL A 298 -22.08 1.88 39.63
CA VAL A 298 -20.63 1.77 39.75
C VAL A 298 -20.16 0.77 38.67
N GLY A 299 -19.25 1.19 37.78
CA GLY A 299 -18.71 0.30 36.72
C GLY A 299 -19.39 0.37 35.34
N LEU A 300 -20.32 1.31 35.11
CA LEU A 300 -20.91 1.54 33.78
C LEU A 300 -19.83 1.93 32.76
N THR A 301 -19.62 1.05 31.78
CA THR A 301 -18.59 1.19 30.75
C THR A 301 -19.12 1.90 29.52
N LEU A 302 -20.27 1.46 29.03
CA LEU A 302 -20.84 1.95 27.79
C LEU A 302 -22.37 1.83 27.81
N ARG A 303 -23.04 2.87 27.30
CA ARG A 303 -24.47 2.85 27.02
C ARG A 303 -24.70 2.79 25.52
N TYR A 304 -25.44 1.78 25.10
CA TYR A 304 -25.91 1.60 23.73
C TYR A 304 -27.38 2.02 23.64
N HIS A 305 -27.67 2.95 22.74
CA HIS A 305 -29.03 3.33 22.40
C HIS A 305 -29.39 2.74 21.06
N ASP A 306 -30.36 1.82 21.06
CA ASP A 306 -31.01 1.34 19.86
C ASP A 306 -32.07 2.37 19.42
N ARG A 307 -32.05 2.75 18.15
CA ARG A 307 -33.09 3.56 17.52
C ARG A 307 -33.63 2.76 16.34
N ALA A 308 -34.53 1.84 16.66
CA ALA A 308 -35.32 1.11 15.69
C ALA A 308 -36.29 2.04 14.94
N ILE A 309 -36.21 2.05 13.62
CA ILE A 309 -37.20 2.59 12.70
C ILE A 309 -37.86 1.39 12.03
N THR A 310 -39.13 1.13 12.34
CA THR A 310 -39.92 0.10 11.67
C THR A 310 -40.54 0.66 10.39
N MET A 311 -40.23 0.06 9.25
CA MET A 311 -40.92 0.26 7.97
C MET A 311 -41.49 -1.08 7.52
N ASP A 312 -42.82 -1.19 7.37
CA ASP A 312 -43.53 -2.33 6.78
C ASP A 312 -42.95 -3.72 7.17
N ASP A 313 -43.02 -4.05 8.47
CA ASP A 313 -42.52 -5.29 9.11
C ASP A 313 -41.00 -5.49 9.17
N ILE A 314 -40.20 -4.53 8.67
CA ILE A 314 -38.74 -4.54 8.76
C ILE A 314 -38.28 -3.46 9.75
N SER A 315 -37.57 -3.86 10.81
CA SER A 315 -36.96 -2.93 11.77
C SER A 315 -35.53 -2.61 11.34
N MET A 316 -35.27 -1.36 10.96
CA MET A 316 -33.91 -0.85 10.74
C MET A 316 -33.45 -0.10 11.98
N SER A 317 -32.41 -0.59 12.68
CA SER A 317 -31.85 0.11 13.84
C SER A 317 -30.73 1.07 13.44
N THR A 318 -30.86 2.33 13.83
CA THR A 318 -29.71 3.25 13.95
C THR A 318 -29.21 3.21 15.40
N TYR A 319 -27.93 3.46 15.65
CA TYR A 319 -27.38 3.38 17.00
C TYR A 319 -26.56 4.61 17.37
N ASN A 320 -26.48 4.89 18.68
CA ASN A 320 -25.50 5.82 19.23
C ASN A 320 -24.77 5.14 20.40
N LEU A 321 -23.45 5.21 20.39
CA LEU A 321 -22.59 4.81 21.49
C LEU A 321 -22.22 6.07 22.28
N VAL A 322 -22.55 6.10 23.56
CA VAL A 322 -22.21 7.23 24.44
C VAL A 322 -21.19 6.74 25.47
N PRO A 323 -19.91 7.16 25.38
CA PRO A 323 -18.94 6.92 26.45
C PRO A 323 -19.29 7.82 27.65
N ILE A 324 -19.46 7.23 28.83
CA ILE A 324 -19.93 7.95 30.02
C ILE A 324 -18.76 8.41 30.92
N SER A 325 -17.54 7.95 30.65
CA SER A 325 -16.32 8.36 31.37
C SER A 325 -15.18 8.75 30.41
N ALA A 326 -14.24 9.57 30.90
CA ALA A 326 -13.08 10.05 30.16
C ALA A 326 -12.03 8.96 29.83
N GLY A 327 -12.28 7.72 30.25
CA GLY A 327 -11.47 6.54 29.98
C GLY A 327 -12.05 5.32 30.68
N TRP A 328 -12.19 4.20 29.96
CA TRP A 328 -12.63 2.95 30.55
C TRP A 328 -11.56 2.43 31.54
N GLN A 329 -11.98 2.16 32.77
CA GLN A 329 -11.16 1.48 33.76
C GLN A 329 -11.65 0.05 33.89
N TYR A 330 -10.86 -0.92 33.44
CA TYR A 330 -11.17 -2.34 33.56
C TYR A 330 -10.95 -2.84 35.00
N ASN A 331 -11.64 -3.92 35.37
CA ASN A 331 -11.43 -4.61 36.65
C ASN A 331 -10.39 -5.75 36.49
N ALA A 332 -9.89 -6.26 37.62
CA ALA A 332 -9.07 -7.45 37.73
C ALA A 332 -9.73 -8.71 37.12
N THR A 333 -11.05 -8.73 36.91
CA THR A 333 -11.74 -9.82 36.18
C THR A 333 -11.33 -9.90 34.72
N PHE A 334 -10.96 -8.77 34.11
CA PHE A 334 -10.43 -8.74 32.75
C PHE A 334 -8.97 -9.15 32.74
N ILE A 335 -8.10 -8.41 33.43
CA ILE A 335 -6.67 -8.69 33.45
C ILE A 335 -6.05 -8.35 34.80
N ASP A 336 -5.14 -9.20 35.26
CA ASP A 336 -4.28 -8.95 36.43
C ASP A 336 -2.83 -8.60 36.00
N ARG A 337 -2.60 -8.53 34.69
CA ARG A 337 -1.30 -8.20 34.10
C ARG A 337 -1.19 -6.70 33.85
N GLN A 338 -0.01 -6.14 34.10
CA GLN A 338 0.29 -4.72 33.89
C GLN A 338 0.87 -4.41 32.50
N ASP A 339 1.25 -5.43 31.74
CA ASP A 339 1.92 -5.29 30.44
C ASP A 339 0.96 -5.36 29.24
N VAL A 340 -0.33 -5.58 29.48
CA VAL A 340 -1.37 -5.70 28.44
C VAL A 340 -2.62 -4.94 28.87
N GLN A 341 -3.31 -4.32 27.91
CA GLN A 341 -4.57 -3.63 28.15
C GLN A 341 -5.69 -4.35 27.39
N PRO A 342 -6.83 -4.65 28.04
CA PRO A 342 -7.96 -5.25 27.35
C PRO A 342 -8.54 -4.31 26.31
N VAL A 343 -9.06 -4.89 25.24
CA VAL A 343 -9.81 -4.19 24.19
C VAL A 343 -11.17 -4.84 24.05
N LEU A 344 -12.24 -4.06 24.19
CA LEU A 344 -13.60 -4.49 23.92
C LEU A 344 -14.07 -3.93 22.57
N MET A 345 -14.49 -4.82 21.68
CA MET A 345 -15.12 -4.50 20.42
C MET A 345 -16.61 -4.80 20.52
N PHE A 346 -17.41 -3.75 20.35
CA PHE A 346 -18.86 -3.84 20.36
C PHE A 346 -19.36 -4.05 18.93
N ILE A 347 -20.01 -5.17 18.71
CA ILE A 347 -20.45 -5.62 17.39
C ILE A 347 -21.97 -5.56 17.37
N THR A 348 -22.50 -4.64 16.56
CA THR A 348 -23.95 -4.51 16.34
C THR A 348 -24.39 -5.47 15.24
N ASN A 349 -25.50 -6.15 15.44
CA ASN A 349 -26.05 -7.09 14.47
C ASN A 349 -27.49 -6.73 14.05
N PRO A 350 -27.68 -5.69 13.22
CA PRO A 350 -29.00 -5.20 12.85
C PRO A 350 -29.61 -5.94 11.64
N ILE A 351 -29.04 -7.06 11.21
CA ILE A 351 -29.46 -7.77 9.99
C ILE A 351 -30.43 -8.91 10.28
N VAL A 352 -31.24 -9.24 9.28
CA VAL A 352 -32.20 -10.35 9.32
C VAL A 352 -31.61 -11.51 8.52
N TYR A 353 -31.73 -12.73 9.06
CA TYR A 353 -31.15 -13.94 8.50
C TYR A 353 -32.23 -14.81 7.83
N THR A 354 -31.85 -15.47 6.74
CA THR A 354 -32.70 -16.47 6.08
C THR A 354 -32.57 -17.86 6.71
N GLU A 355 -31.50 -18.09 7.48
CA GLU A 355 -31.19 -19.36 8.14
C GLU A 355 -30.76 -19.11 9.60
N PRO A 356 -30.96 -20.08 10.52
CA PRO A 356 -30.52 -19.92 11.90
C PRO A 356 -28.99 -19.93 12.01
N ASN A 357 -28.43 -19.02 12.80
CA ASN A 357 -27.01 -18.94 13.13
C ASN A 357 -26.77 -19.17 14.64
N TYR A 358 -25.81 -20.04 14.96
CA TYR A 358 -25.47 -20.43 16.32
C TYR A 358 -24.15 -19.85 16.83
N ASP A 359 -23.44 -19.07 16.00
CA ASP A 359 -22.25 -18.31 16.38
C ASP A 359 -22.58 -17.32 17.51
N PRO A 360 -21.83 -17.26 18.63
CA PRO A 360 -22.18 -16.39 19.76
C PRO A 360 -22.19 -14.88 19.46
N ILE A 361 -21.48 -14.41 18.44
CA ILE A 361 -21.48 -13.00 18.03
C ILE A 361 -22.71 -12.72 17.15
N PHE A 362 -23.02 -13.62 16.22
CA PHE A 362 -24.07 -13.45 15.22
C PHE A 362 -25.31 -14.33 15.46
N ARG A 363 -25.53 -14.74 16.71
CA ARG A 363 -26.54 -15.73 17.09
C ARG A 363 -27.94 -15.25 16.74
N THR A 364 -28.74 -16.09 16.13
CA THR A 364 -30.16 -15.82 15.83
C THR A 364 -31.10 -16.27 16.94
N GLY A 365 -32.22 -15.56 17.09
CA GLY A 365 -33.35 -15.93 17.92
C GLY A 365 -34.31 -16.91 17.22
N ALA A 366 -35.55 -16.95 17.70
CA ALA A 366 -36.59 -17.78 17.09
C ALA A 366 -36.99 -17.25 15.70
N GLY A 367 -37.40 -18.18 14.83
CA GLY A 367 -37.90 -17.85 13.49
C GLY A 367 -39.21 -17.06 13.54
N LEU A 368 -39.30 -16.04 12.71
CA LEU A 368 -40.45 -15.18 12.48
C LEU A 368 -41.05 -15.53 11.12
N ASN A 369 -42.33 -15.92 11.11
CA ASN A 369 -43.06 -16.16 9.87
C ASN A 369 -43.44 -14.82 9.26
N THR A 370 -42.87 -14.51 8.10
CA THR A 370 -43.23 -13.34 7.30
C THR A 370 -44.12 -13.75 6.13
N SER A 371 -45.04 -12.86 5.76
CA SER A 371 -45.99 -13.09 4.66
C SER A 371 -45.33 -13.06 3.28
N ALA A 372 -44.23 -12.32 3.12
CA ALA A 372 -43.55 -12.09 1.85
C ALA A 372 -42.27 -12.92 1.64
N PHE A 373 -41.55 -13.26 2.71
CA PHE A 373 -40.21 -13.86 2.62
C PHE A 373 -40.08 -15.22 3.32
N GLY A 374 -41.18 -15.77 3.85
CA GLY A 374 -41.16 -17.03 4.59
C GLY A 374 -40.59 -16.87 6.01
N VAL A 375 -39.95 -17.91 6.53
CA VAL A 375 -39.33 -17.90 7.87
C VAL A 375 -38.03 -17.08 7.80
N LEU A 376 -37.98 -16.00 8.57
CA LEU A 376 -36.76 -15.22 8.78
C LEU A 376 -36.33 -15.29 10.25
N TYR A 377 -35.07 -15.01 10.54
CA TYR A 377 -34.54 -15.04 11.90
C TYR A 377 -33.93 -13.69 12.25
N ASN A 378 -34.37 -13.10 13.37
CA ASN A 378 -33.72 -11.92 13.93
C ASN A 378 -32.50 -12.32 14.76
N ALA A 379 -31.54 -11.41 14.93
CA ALA A 379 -30.48 -11.58 15.90
C ALA A 379 -31.06 -11.78 17.31
N SER A 380 -30.50 -12.71 18.07
CA SER A 380 -30.89 -12.98 19.47
C SER A 380 -30.45 -11.86 20.41
N THR A 381 -29.34 -11.21 20.10
CA THR A 381 -28.78 -10.05 20.78
C THR A 381 -28.52 -8.96 19.75
N THR A 382 -28.90 -7.72 20.06
CA THR A 382 -28.64 -6.56 19.19
C THR A 382 -27.19 -6.10 19.27
N LEU A 383 -26.52 -6.38 20.40
CA LEU A 383 -25.14 -6.00 20.70
C LEU A 383 -24.38 -7.20 21.25
N SER A 384 -23.38 -7.65 20.52
CA SER A 384 -22.43 -8.68 20.93
C SER A 384 -21.07 -8.04 21.23
N ILE A 385 -20.24 -8.69 22.04
CA ILE A 385 -18.97 -8.13 22.49
C ILE A 385 -17.85 -9.14 22.23
N LEU A 386 -16.80 -8.70 21.56
CA LEU A 386 -15.54 -9.44 21.43
C LEU A 386 -14.50 -8.75 22.31
N GLY A 387 -13.95 -9.47 23.29
CA GLY A 387 -12.86 -8.96 24.10
C GLY A 387 -11.54 -9.59 23.68
N CYS A 388 -10.51 -8.77 23.59
CA CYS A 388 -9.15 -9.19 23.23
C CYS A 388 -8.13 -8.67 24.24
N MET A 389 -7.06 -9.44 24.44
CA MET A 389 -5.85 -9.06 25.18
C MET A 389 -4.66 -8.95 24.26
#